data_AF-A0A960FX25-F1
#
_entry.id   AF-A0A960FX25-F1
#
_cell.length_a   1.000
_cell.length_b   1.000
_cell.length_c   1.000
_cell.angle_alpha   90.00
_cell.angle_beta   90.00
_cell.angle_gamma   90.00
#
_symmetry.space_group_name_H-M   'P 1'
#
loop_
_entity.id
_entity.type
_entity.pdbx_description
1 polymer ?
#
loop_
_entity_poly.entity_id
_entity_poly.type
_entity_poly.pdbx_seq_one_letter_code
_entity_poly.pdbx_strand_id
1 'polypeptide(L)'
;MQFTADTWQDPAIFGINRLPGRSVPLGRPTLDGNADRIDLAGQWAFSHHTGTADLDPVELGRLGADGPPVEVPGVWQLQGCGRPYYLANTYPPGIGKRASRIPDIDPAYNEIGVYTPARWRSRRAGRIGGGSSCSKASRRAWPCS
;
A
#
# COMPACT_ATOMS: atom_id res chain seq x y z
N MET A 1 12.00 13.13 5.25
CA MET A 1 12.47 12.04 4.37
C MET A 1 11.35 11.70 3.39
N GLN A 2 11.66 11.46 2.12
CA GLN A 2 10.69 11.07 1.09
C GLN A 2 10.91 9.60 0.73
N PHE A 3 9.85 8.87 0.36
CA PHE A 3 9.97 7.49 -0.09
C PHE A 3 10.56 7.46 -1.50
N THR A 4 11.58 6.64 -1.70
CA THR A 4 12.30 6.41 -2.97
C THR A 4 12.20 4.94 -3.37
N ALA A 5 12.59 4.61 -4.61
CA ALA A 5 12.54 3.25 -5.14
C ALA A 5 13.29 2.22 -4.29
N ASP A 6 14.36 2.59 -3.57
CA ASP A 6 15.19 1.66 -2.78
C ASP A 6 14.86 1.66 -1.28
N THR A 7 13.91 2.49 -0.84
CA THR A 7 13.59 2.67 0.58
C THR A 7 13.21 1.36 1.29
N TRP A 8 12.69 0.38 0.55
CA TRP A 8 12.27 -0.92 1.08
C TRP A 8 13.42 -1.89 1.38
N GLN A 9 14.63 -1.63 0.87
CA GLN A 9 15.82 -2.46 1.14
C GLN A 9 16.57 -2.03 2.40
N ASP A 10 16.40 -0.79 2.87
CA ASP A 10 17.13 -0.27 4.02
C ASP A 10 16.47 -0.69 5.34
N PRO A 11 17.10 -1.56 6.15
CA PRO A 11 16.54 -2.01 7.43
C PRO A 11 16.42 -0.89 8.47
N ALA A 12 17.14 0.23 8.31
CA ALA A 12 16.99 1.38 9.20
C ALA A 12 15.68 2.15 8.96
N ILE A 13 15.04 1.97 7.80
CA ILE A 13 13.80 2.65 7.45
C ILE A 13 12.60 1.75 7.78
N PHE A 14 12.11 1.85 9.02
CA PHE A 14 10.92 1.14 9.49
C PHE A 14 9.61 1.95 9.34
N GLY A 15 9.69 3.20 8.87
CA GLY A 15 8.52 4.02 8.59
C GLY A 15 8.85 5.46 8.18
N ILE A 16 8.17 5.96 7.16
CA ILE A 16 8.25 7.36 6.71
C ILE A 16 6.93 8.06 7.03
N ASN A 17 6.99 9.17 7.77
CA ASN A 17 5.82 9.98 8.16
C ASN A 17 4.70 9.18 8.90
N ARG A 18 5.04 8.02 9.48
CA ARG A 18 4.12 7.23 10.29
C ARG A 18 3.86 7.97 11.60
N LEU A 19 2.60 8.04 12.02
CA LEU A 19 2.27 8.58 13.34
C LEU A 19 2.88 7.70 14.45
N PRO A 20 3.29 8.29 15.59
CA PRO A 20 3.77 7.53 16.74
C PRO A 20 2.78 6.45 17.18
N GLY A 21 3.33 5.34 17.71
CA GLY A 21 2.54 4.28 18.32
C GLY A 21 1.70 4.83 19.47
N ARG A 22 0.40 4.52 19.47
CA ARG A 22 -0.58 4.95 20.48
C ARG A 22 -1.66 3.89 20.62
N SER A 23 -2.41 3.92 21.73
CA SER A 23 -3.58 3.05 21.92
C SER A 23 -4.60 3.25 20.80
N VAL A 24 -5.35 2.18 20.49
CA VAL A 24 -6.44 2.27 19.52
C VAL A 24 -7.47 3.26 20.06
N PRO A 25 -7.74 4.37 19.36
CA PRO A 25 -8.87 5.21 19.71
C PRO A 25 -10.12 4.41 19.32
N LEU A 26 -10.66 3.66 20.27
CA LEU A 26 -12.03 3.20 20.18
C LEU A 26 -12.85 4.48 20.25
N GLY A 27 -13.26 5.00 19.09
CA GLY A 27 -14.20 6.11 19.03
C GLY A 27 -15.35 5.76 19.96
N ARG A 28 -15.60 6.62 20.95
CA ARG A 28 -16.84 6.52 21.72
C ARG A 28 -17.94 6.51 20.67
N PRO A 29 -18.85 5.52 20.63
CA PRO A 29 -20.06 5.71 19.87
C PRO A 29 -20.64 7.01 20.42
N THR A 30 -20.67 8.05 19.60
CA THR A 30 -21.49 9.22 19.88
C THR A 30 -22.87 8.69 20.26
N LEU A 31 -23.57 9.41 21.15
CA LEU A 31 -24.94 9.04 21.58
C LEU A 31 -25.89 8.82 20.37
N ASP A 32 -25.47 9.23 19.17
CA ASP A 32 -26.15 9.15 17.88
C ASP A 32 -25.70 7.99 16.97
N GLY A 33 -24.84 7.08 17.44
CA GLY A 33 -24.50 5.82 16.74
C GLY A 33 -23.60 5.92 15.50
N ASN A 34 -23.24 7.13 15.05
CA ASN A 34 -22.37 7.32 13.89
C ASN A 34 -20.92 7.49 14.32
N ALA A 35 -20.12 6.45 14.13
CA ALA A 35 -18.67 6.59 14.21
C ALA A 35 -18.17 7.36 12.96
N ASP A 36 -17.28 8.33 13.14
CA ASP A 36 -16.48 8.98 12.07
C ASP A 36 -15.47 7.99 11.45
N ARG A 37 -15.93 6.78 11.11
CA ARG A 37 -15.13 5.67 10.62
C ARG A 37 -15.76 5.16 9.34
N ILE A 38 -14.94 5.08 8.31
CA ILE A 38 -15.34 4.56 7.01
C ILE A 38 -14.63 3.21 6.84
N ASP A 39 -15.41 2.15 6.68
CA ASP A 39 -14.88 0.85 6.28
C ASP A 39 -14.42 0.90 4.81
N LEU A 40 -13.26 0.31 4.56
CA LEU A 40 -12.64 0.22 3.24
C LEU A 40 -12.60 -1.21 2.71
N ALA A 41 -13.20 -2.17 3.41
CA ALA A 41 -13.38 -3.53 2.94
C ALA A 41 -14.24 -3.58 1.65
N GLY A 42 -14.01 -4.61 0.84
CA GLY A 42 -14.75 -4.87 -0.39
C GLY A 42 -13.84 -5.07 -1.59
N GLN A 43 -14.35 -4.76 -2.78
CA GLN A 43 -13.69 -5.02 -4.06
C GLN A 43 -12.78 -3.85 -4.48
N TRP A 44 -11.52 -4.16 -4.75
CA TRP A 44 -10.50 -3.20 -5.17
C TRP A 44 -9.88 -3.66 -6.48
N ALA A 45 -9.75 -2.76 -7.46
CA ALA A 45 -8.98 -3.07 -8.68
C ALA A 45 -7.55 -3.43 -8.29
N PHE A 46 -6.99 -4.46 -8.92
CA PHE A 46 -5.71 -5.04 -8.54
C PHE A 46 -4.82 -5.30 -9.75
N SER A 47 -3.54 -4.94 -9.64
CA SER A 47 -2.51 -5.27 -10.63
C SER A 47 -1.34 -5.94 -9.94
N HIS A 48 -0.98 -7.12 -10.44
CA HIS A 48 0.15 -7.91 -9.95
C HIS A 48 1.32 -7.79 -10.92
N HIS A 49 2.50 -7.49 -10.40
CA HIS A 49 3.74 -7.38 -11.15
C HIS A 49 4.82 -8.23 -10.48
N THR A 50 5.63 -8.91 -11.30
CA THR A 50 6.77 -9.71 -10.82
C THR A 50 8.07 -9.04 -11.27
N GLY A 51 9.02 -8.90 -10.35
CA GLY A 51 10.29 -8.25 -10.60
C GLY A 51 10.20 -6.74 -10.44
N THR A 52 11.05 -6.18 -9.59
CA THR A 52 11.10 -4.75 -9.26
C THR A 52 12.36 -4.07 -9.80
N ALA A 53 13.19 -4.78 -10.56
CA ALA A 53 14.43 -4.25 -11.11
C ALA A 53 14.19 -3.09 -12.09
N ASP A 54 13.16 -3.22 -12.95
CA ASP A 54 12.81 -2.23 -13.97
C ASP A 54 11.52 -1.46 -13.66
N LEU A 55 10.93 -1.69 -12.48
CA LEU A 55 9.65 -1.10 -12.08
C LEU A 55 9.84 -0.20 -10.87
N ASP A 56 9.50 1.09 -11.01
CA ASP A 56 9.43 2.01 -9.87
C ASP A 56 8.09 1.80 -9.12
N PRO A 57 8.11 1.31 -7.86
CA PRO A 57 6.89 1.10 -7.09
C PRO A 57 6.09 2.38 -6.84
N VAL A 58 6.77 3.54 -6.79
CA VAL A 58 6.12 4.84 -6.57
C VAL A 58 5.30 5.24 -7.79
N GLU A 59 5.87 5.10 -8.98
CA GLU A 59 5.16 5.41 -10.22
C GLU A 59 4.03 4.41 -10.49
N LEU A 60 4.24 3.11 -10.22
CA LEU A 60 3.16 2.10 -10.25
C LEU A 60 2.00 2.47 -9.32
N GLY A 61 2.29 2.89 -8.10
CA GLY A 61 1.28 3.35 -7.15
C GLY A 61 0.51 4.58 -7.62
N ARG A 62 1.17 5.51 -8.31
CA ARG A 62 0.53 6.71 -8.90
C ARG A 62 -0.35 6.36 -10.09
N LEU A 63 0.10 5.45 -10.95
CA LEU A 63 -0.68 4.93 -12.07
C LEU A 63 -1.92 4.19 -11.55
N GLY A 64 -1.79 3.50 -10.42
CA GLY A 64 -2.85 2.68 -9.82
C GLY A 64 -3.13 1.40 -10.61
N ALA A 65 -4.05 0.60 -10.07
CA ALA A 65 -4.33 -0.73 -10.57
C ALA A 65 -5.30 -0.72 -11.76
N ASP A 66 -4.97 -1.49 -12.81
CA ASP A 66 -5.80 -1.68 -14.00
C ASP A 66 -6.38 -3.09 -14.21
N GLY A 67 -6.01 -4.05 -13.36
CA GLY A 67 -6.51 -5.41 -13.47
C GLY A 67 -7.87 -5.66 -12.80
N PRO A 68 -8.32 -6.93 -12.81
CA PRO A 68 -9.58 -7.33 -12.20
C PRO A 68 -9.59 -7.04 -10.70
N PRO A 69 -10.78 -6.86 -10.10
CA PRO A 69 -10.87 -6.60 -8.68
C PRO A 69 -10.54 -7.83 -7.84
N VAL A 70 -9.98 -7.60 -6.65
CA VAL A 70 -9.77 -8.58 -5.59
C VAL A 70 -10.53 -8.18 -4.33
N GLU A 71 -10.87 -9.16 -3.51
CA GLU A 71 -11.49 -8.95 -2.20
C GLU A 71 -10.45 -8.51 -1.16
N VAL A 72 -10.78 -7.43 -0.44
CA VAL A 72 -9.98 -6.87 0.65
C VAL A 72 -10.83 -6.84 1.93
N PRO A 73 -10.36 -7.40 3.05
CA PRO A 73 -9.07 -8.07 3.25
C PRO A 73 -9.03 -9.48 2.66
N GLY A 74 -7.92 -9.83 2.01
CA GLY A 74 -7.70 -11.15 1.44
C GLY A 74 -6.28 -11.29 0.88
N VAL A 75 -5.78 -12.52 0.80
CA VAL A 75 -4.44 -12.81 0.25
C VAL A 75 -4.57 -13.01 -1.26
N TRP A 76 -3.82 -12.25 -2.07
CA TRP A 76 -3.95 -12.29 -3.54
C TRP A 76 -3.55 -13.64 -4.16
N GLN A 77 -2.69 -14.42 -3.50
CA GLN A 77 -2.29 -15.76 -3.96
C GLN A 77 -3.47 -16.74 -4.01
N LEU A 78 -4.42 -16.62 -3.08
CA LEU A 78 -5.63 -17.43 -3.09
C LEU A 78 -6.68 -16.94 -4.09
N GLN A 79 -6.48 -15.73 -4.62
CA GLN A 79 -7.33 -15.10 -5.63
C GLN A 79 -6.74 -15.22 -7.05
N GLY A 80 -5.71 -16.07 -7.22
CA GLY A 80 -5.14 -16.43 -8.53
C GLY A 80 -3.91 -15.64 -8.96
N CYS A 81 -3.30 -14.82 -8.09
CA CYS A 81 -2.12 -14.01 -8.44
C CYS A 81 -0.85 -14.49 -7.75
N GLY A 82 0.23 -14.71 -8.50
CA GLY A 82 1.52 -15.15 -7.94
C GLY A 82 1.50 -16.61 -7.46
N ARG A 83 2.43 -16.97 -6.57
CA ARG A 83 2.52 -18.34 -6.03
C ARG A 83 2.69 -18.36 -4.52
N PRO A 84 1.85 -19.07 -3.75
CA PRO A 84 2.05 -19.21 -2.32
C PRO A 84 3.25 -20.12 -2.04
N TYR A 85 4.02 -19.79 -1.01
CA TYR A 85 5.15 -20.59 -0.54
C TYR A 85 4.84 -21.21 0.82
N TYR A 86 5.05 -22.52 0.93
CA TYR A 86 5.05 -23.23 2.22
C TYR A 86 6.42 -23.86 2.42
N LEU A 87 7.20 -23.29 3.33
CA LEU A 87 8.58 -23.69 3.60
C LEU A 87 8.79 -23.78 5.11
N ALA A 88 9.33 -24.90 5.59
CA ALA A 88 9.46 -25.15 7.03
C ALA A 88 10.68 -24.44 7.65
N ASN A 89 11.86 -24.61 7.06
CA ASN A 89 13.15 -24.18 7.64
C ASN A 89 14.00 -23.35 6.65
N THR A 90 13.36 -22.78 5.63
CA THR A 90 14.07 -22.00 4.61
C THR A 90 13.22 -20.86 4.10
N TYR A 91 13.86 -19.90 3.43
CA TYR A 91 13.20 -18.73 2.89
C TYR A 91 12.78 -18.94 1.43
N PRO A 92 11.73 -18.23 0.97
CA PRO A 92 11.31 -18.24 -0.43
C PRO A 92 12.44 -17.86 -1.40
N PRO A 93 12.31 -18.26 -2.69
CA PRO A 93 13.16 -17.74 -3.76
C PRO A 93 13.16 -16.21 -3.73
N GLY A 94 14.34 -15.60 -3.75
CA GLY A 94 14.51 -14.15 -3.69
C GLY A 94 14.96 -13.59 -2.34
N ILE A 95 14.97 -14.39 -1.27
CA ILE A 95 15.53 -13.96 0.02
C ILE A 95 16.94 -14.51 0.20
N GLY A 96 17.90 -13.61 0.42
CA GLY A 96 19.29 -13.93 0.72
C GLY A 96 19.44 -14.66 2.05
N LYS A 97 20.12 -15.80 2.02
CA LYS A 97 20.34 -16.68 3.21
C LYS A 97 21.66 -16.42 3.93
N ARG A 98 22.49 -15.52 3.41
CA ARG A 98 23.81 -15.20 3.99
C ARG A 98 23.61 -14.30 5.21
N ALA A 99 23.95 -14.78 6.40
CA ALA A 99 23.73 -14.06 7.66
C ALA A 99 24.27 -12.61 7.64
N SER A 100 25.41 -12.37 7.00
CA SER A 100 26.04 -11.05 6.91
C SER A 100 25.38 -10.09 5.91
N ARG A 101 24.36 -10.53 5.16
CA ARG A 101 23.67 -9.73 4.13
C ARG A 101 22.18 -9.61 4.37
N ILE A 102 21.64 -10.21 5.43
CA ILE A 102 20.21 -10.07 5.74
C ILE A 102 19.94 -8.60 6.13
N PRO A 103 18.93 -7.93 5.55
CA PRO A 103 17.97 -8.42 4.56
C PRO A 103 18.44 -8.14 3.12
N ASP A 104 18.81 -9.19 2.40
CA ASP A 104 19.09 -9.13 0.96
C ASP A 104 17.89 -9.72 0.24
N ILE A 105 17.25 -8.93 -0.60
CA ILE A 105 16.04 -9.31 -1.34
C ILE A 105 16.34 -9.09 -2.80
N ASP A 106 16.30 -10.16 -3.59
CA ASP A 106 16.50 -10.14 -5.02
C ASP A 106 15.34 -9.39 -5.71
N PRO A 107 15.60 -8.23 -6.33
CA PRO A 107 14.57 -7.46 -7.01
C PRO A 107 13.88 -8.27 -8.12
N ALA A 108 14.53 -9.25 -8.74
CA ALA A 108 13.94 -10.03 -9.84
C ALA A 108 12.80 -10.95 -9.38
N TYR A 109 12.80 -11.36 -8.11
CA TYR A 109 11.79 -12.27 -7.55
C TYR A 109 10.74 -11.57 -6.68
N ASN A 110 10.92 -10.27 -6.42
CA ASN A 110 10.00 -9.51 -5.58
C ASN A 110 8.71 -9.19 -6.34
N GLU A 111 7.56 -9.46 -5.70
CA GLU A 111 6.23 -9.25 -6.27
C GLU A 111 5.65 -7.91 -5.77
N ILE A 112 5.02 -7.14 -6.66
CA ILE A 112 4.31 -5.90 -6.32
C ILE A 112 2.82 -6.09 -6.61
N GLY A 113 2.00 -5.81 -5.59
CA GLY A 113 0.55 -5.67 -5.73
C GLY A 113 0.13 -4.20 -5.64
N VAL A 114 -0.46 -3.67 -6.70
CA VAL A 114 -1.07 -2.33 -6.71
C VAL A 114 -2.56 -2.48 -6.47
N TYR A 115 -3.11 -1.71 -5.53
CA TYR A 115 -4.54 -1.71 -5.20
C TYR A 115 -5.14 -0.34 -5.45
N THR A 116 -6.32 -0.29 -6.06
CA THR A 116 -7.07 0.95 -6.23
C THR A 116 -8.55 0.72 -5.90
N PRO A 117 -9.09 1.34 -4.83
CA PRO A 117 -10.49 1.15 -4.46
C PRO A 117 -11.40 1.80 -5.50
N ALA A 118 -12.53 1.16 -5.79
CA ALA A 118 -13.44 1.55 -6.86
C ALA A 118 -13.86 3.03 -6.80
N ARG A 119 -14.13 3.55 -5.59
CA ARG A 119 -14.52 4.94 -5.35
C ARG A 119 -13.46 5.99 -5.73
N TRP A 120 -12.21 5.58 -5.96
CA TRP A 120 -11.12 6.49 -6.36
C TRP A 120 -10.82 6.42 -7.87
N ARG A 121 -11.42 5.49 -8.63
CA ARG A 121 -11.29 5.43 -10.10
C ARG A 121 -12.05 6.55 -10.81
N SER A 122 -13.25 6.91 -10.36
CA SER A 122 -14.12 7.90 -11.03
C SER A 122 -13.65 9.35 -10.91
N ARG A 123 -12.72 9.64 -9.98
CA ARG A 123 -12.15 10.99 -9.82
C ARG A 123 -11.04 11.33 -10.82
N ARG A 124 -10.62 10.39 -11.67
CA ARG A 124 -9.55 10.59 -12.67
C ARG A 124 -10.00 11.21 -14.00
N ALA A 125 -11.31 11.21 -14.30
CA ALA A 125 -11.83 11.62 -15.62
C ALA A 125 -12.14 13.12 -15.76
N GLY A 126 -11.95 13.93 -14.71
CA GLY A 126 -12.13 15.38 -14.78
C GLY A 126 -10.80 16.11 -14.83
N ARG A 127 -10.39 16.59 -16.01
CA ARG A 127 -9.45 17.73 -16.10
C ARG A 127 -10.18 18.96 -15.59
N ILE A 128 -10.21 19.13 -14.27
CA ILE A 128 -10.68 20.33 -13.59
C ILE A 128 -9.43 21.05 -13.10
N GLY A 129 -9.26 22.30 -13.52
CA GLY A 129 -8.11 23.12 -13.17
C GLY A 129 -7.90 23.22 -11.67
N GLY A 130 -6.63 23.37 -11.27
CA GLY A 130 -6.22 23.87 -9.96
C GLY A 130 -6.78 23.11 -8.76
N GLY A 131 -6.16 21.99 -8.40
CA GLY A 131 -6.52 21.29 -7.16
C GLY A 131 -5.70 20.03 -6.96
N SER A 132 -4.44 20.18 -6.55
CA SER A 132 -3.60 19.07 -6.10
C SER A 132 -4.21 18.39 -4.87
N SER A 133 -4.75 17.18 -5.04
CA SER A 133 -4.95 16.24 -3.93
C SER A 133 -4.06 15.01 -4.11
N CYS A 134 -2.77 15.20 -3.85
CA CYS A 134 -1.88 14.12 -3.43
C CYS A 134 -2.07 13.99 -1.91
N SER A 135 -2.29 12.79 -1.38
CA SER A 135 -2.58 12.57 0.04
C SER A 135 -1.40 12.95 0.93
N LYS A 136 -1.27 14.24 1.23
CA LYS A 136 -0.57 14.78 2.39
C LYS A 136 -1.60 15.01 3.48
N ALA A 137 -1.52 14.26 4.58
CA ALA A 137 -2.21 14.63 5.80
C ALA A 137 -1.47 15.80 6.47
N SER A 138 -1.70 17.01 5.96
CA SER A 138 -1.32 18.26 6.60
C SER A 138 -2.57 18.86 7.22
N ARG A 139 -2.62 18.92 8.56
CA ARG A 139 -3.64 19.72 9.25
C ARG A 139 -3.33 21.19 8.97
N ARG A 140 -4.23 21.88 8.26
CA ARG A 140 -4.38 23.33 8.40
C ARG A 140 -5.81 23.58 8.84
N ALA A 141 -5.95 24.11 10.05
CA ALA A 141 -7.16 24.75 10.51
C ALA A 141 -7.37 26.04 9.70
N TRP A 142 -8.59 26.27 9.24
CA TRP A 142 -9.06 27.59 8.82
C TRP A 142 -10.45 27.82 9.43
N PRO A 143 -10.72 29.00 10.01
CA PRO A 143 -12.00 29.30 10.63
C PRO A 143 -13.06 29.68 9.58
N CYS A 144 -14.32 29.51 9.97
CA CYS A 144 -15.51 29.92 9.23
C CYS A 144 -15.49 31.40 8.83
N SER A 145 -15.99 31.67 7.63
CA SER A 145 -16.98 32.72 7.32
C SER A 145 -17.72 32.31 6.06
#